data_AF-A0A351KWI1-F1
#
_entry.id   AF-A0A351KWI1-F1
#
_cell.length_a   1.000
_cell.length_b   1.000
_cell.length_c   1.000
_cell.angle_alpha   90.00
_cell.angle_beta   90.00
_cell.angle_gamma   90.00
#
_symmetry.space_group_name_H-M   'P 1'
#
loop_
_entity.id
_entity.type
_entity.pdbx_description
1 polymer ?
#
loop_
_entity_poly.entity_id
_entity_poly.type
_entity_poly.pdbx_seq_one_letter_code
_entity_poly.pdbx_strand_id
1 'polypeptide(L)'
;RAVGLGQVYGLSARGLAIDTGLAKAEEFPVFKEFWVERPEADAGTLVVYALLDSPSVAGAYRFVLRPGLDLAMDVQSHLYFRKKVERLGIAPLTSMFLRGENTDRFMDDYRPEVHDSDGLLIGKNTGEWLWRPLNNPRQLRISVFQDRKPSGFGLMSRDRQFDHYQDLDAQYNRRPSAWVEPIGDWGAGGVYLIEIPSEAEKYDNVVAFWVPEEAPTEGKDLRYDYRLHFVSQEFTAPSGGKVVSTRVGAVDPKGPKRQFVVDFTSPLLKLMSPKAKVVAEVSAVGKLTNVVVRKNEEQGTWRLMFELEPEKGKNPTELRAILRSGKDILTESWVYQWNTP
;
A
#
# COMPACT_ATOMS: atom_id res chain seq x y z
N ARG A 1 14.21 8.47 0.01
CA ARG A 1 14.25 7.14 0.68
C ARG A 1 14.69 7.35 2.13
N ALA A 2 14.28 6.47 3.04
CA ALA A 2 14.73 6.47 4.43
C ALA A 2 14.64 5.05 4.99
N VAL A 3 15.44 4.77 6.03
CA VAL A 3 15.54 3.46 6.69
C VAL A 3 15.78 3.65 8.18
N GLY A 4 15.24 2.74 8.99
CA GLY A 4 15.62 2.51 10.37
C GLY A 4 16.78 1.51 10.50
N LEU A 5 17.13 1.17 11.74
CA LEU A 5 18.26 0.28 12.03
C LEU A 5 18.01 -1.15 11.49
N GLY A 6 18.98 -1.67 10.72
CA GLY A 6 18.95 -3.04 10.19
C GLY A 6 18.08 -3.23 8.95
N GLN A 7 17.43 -2.17 8.47
CA GLN A 7 16.72 -2.15 7.19
C GLN A 7 17.67 -1.83 6.02
N VAL A 8 17.26 -2.19 4.81
CA VAL A 8 17.92 -1.79 3.57
C VAL A 8 17.00 -0.91 2.74
N TYR A 9 17.55 -0.11 1.82
CA TYR A 9 16.73 0.75 0.97
C TYR A 9 15.77 -0.07 0.09
N GLY A 10 14.54 0.42 -0.04
CA GLY A 10 13.54 -0.08 -0.97
C GLY A 10 12.71 1.07 -1.51
N LEU A 11 11.44 1.12 -1.12
CA LEU A 11 10.50 2.17 -1.50
C LEU A 11 11.02 3.59 -1.22
N SER A 12 10.47 4.54 -1.97
CA SER A 12 10.77 5.96 -1.87
C SER A 12 9.53 6.77 -1.47
N ALA A 13 9.74 7.87 -0.77
CA ALA A 13 8.75 8.94 -0.64
C ALA A 13 9.21 10.14 -1.48
N ARG A 14 8.26 10.88 -2.07
CA ARG A 14 8.52 12.16 -2.77
C ARG A 14 7.84 13.31 -2.03
N GLY A 15 8.25 14.55 -2.34
CA GLY A 15 7.60 15.74 -1.77
C GLY A 15 6.19 15.95 -2.31
N LEU A 16 5.99 15.73 -3.61
CA LEU A 16 4.73 15.97 -4.30
C LEU A 16 4.66 15.12 -5.57
N ALA A 17 3.45 14.71 -5.95
CA ALA A 17 3.15 14.09 -7.24
C ALA A 17 2.18 15.01 -8.00
N ILE A 18 2.43 15.24 -9.30
CA ILE A 18 1.62 16.15 -10.13
C ILE A 18 1.24 15.40 -11.40
N ASP A 19 -0.07 15.23 -11.59
CA ASP A 19 -0.66 14.64 -12.80
C ASP A 19 -0.22 13.19 -13.09
N THR A 20 0.32 12.49 -12.08
CA THR A 20 0.73 11.08 -12.16
C THR A 20 -0.43 10.17 -12.55
N GLY A 21 -0.23 9.33 -13.58
CA GLY A 21 -1.23 8.38 -14.07
C GLY A 21 -2.38 9.01 -14.85
N LEU A 22 -2.22 10.21 -15.39
CA LEU A 22 -3.13 10.77 -16.39
C LEU A 22 -2.67 10.37 -17.80
N ALA A 23 -3.53 10.63 -18.80
CA ALA A 23 -3.17 10.41 -20.21
C ALA A 23 -2.14 11.43 -20.73
N LYS A 24 -1.93 12.53 -20.00
CA LYS A 24 -0.89 13.53 -20.25
C LYS A 24 0.37 13.21 -19.44
N ALA A 25 1.47 13.88 -19.78
CA ALA A 25 2.73 13.70 -19.07
C ALA A 25 2.62 14.08 -17.58
N GLU A 26 3.20 13.24 -16.72
CA GLU A 26 3.44 13.55 -15.32
C GLU A 26 4.45 14.71 -15.22
N GLU A 27 4.18 15.65 -14.32
CA GLU A 27 5.14 16.70 -13.95
C GLU A 27 5.91 16.23 -12.71
N PHE A 28 7.24 16.31 -12.76
CA PHE A 28 8.12 15.86 -11.68
C PHE A 28 8.77 17.06 -10.95
N PRO A 29 8.24 17.47 -9.79
CA PRO A 29 8.87 18.50 -8.98
C PRO A 29 10.22 18.05 -8.44
N VAL A 30 11.11 19.02 -8.22
CA VAL A 30 12.44 18.78 -7.65
C VAL A 30 12.65 19.62 -6.40
N PHE A 31 13.30 19.07 -5.39
CA PHE A 31 13.86 19.88 -4.32
C PHE A 31 15.16 20.51 -4.82
N LYS A 32 15.19 21.85 -4.96
CA LYS A 32 16.33 22.56 -5.53
C LYS A 32 17.29 23.14 -4.49
N GLU A 33 16.80 23.39 -3.27
CA GLU A 33 17.59 23.94 -2.17
C GLU A 33 17.21 23.23 -0.87
N PHE A 34 18.20 23.08 0.02
CA PHE A 34 18.07 22.47 1.33
C PHE A 34 18.77 23.32 2.39
N TRP A 35 18.15 23.45 3.56
CA TRP A 35 18.77 24.02 4.75
C TRP A 35 18.73 23.00 5.87
N VAL A 36 19.90 22.53 6.28
CA VAL A 36 20.03 21.56 7.37
C VAL A 36 20.36 22.32 8.64
N GLU A 37 19.48 22.24 9.63
CA GLU A 37 19.75 22.82 10.94
C GLU A 37 20.84 22.00 11.62
N ARG A 38 21.90 22.66 12.10
CA ARG A 38 22.97 21.97 12.83
C ARG A 38 22.38 21.45 14.15
N PRO A 39 22.33 20.13 14.37
CA PRO A 39 21.81 19.59 15.62
C PRO A 39 22.78 19.89 16.77
N GLU A 40 22.24 20.00 17.98
CA GLU A 40 23.02 19.91 19.21
C GLU A 40 23.69 18.53 19.35
N ALA A 41 24.74 18.44 20.15
CA ALA A 41 25.59 17.24 20.23
C ALA A 41 24.84 15.96 20.65
N ASP A 42 23.76 16.10 21.42
CA ASP A 42 22.91 15.04 21.97
C ASP A 42 21.49 15.03 21.36
N ALA A 43 21.26 15.78 20.27
CA ALA A 43 19.95 15.86 19.65
C ALA A 43 19.51 14.51 19.07
N GLY A 44 18.32 14.06 19.48
CA GLY A 44 17.68 12.85 18.93
C GLY A 44 16.99 13.05 17.58
N THR A 45 17.06 14.26 17.02
CA THR A 45 16.33 14.63 15.79
C THR A 45 17.18 15.49 14.86
N LEU A 46 16.94 15.40 13.55
CA LEU A 46 17.51 16.30 12.55
C LEU A 46 16.41 17.09 11.85
N VAL A 47 16.56 18.41 11.78
CA VAL A 47 15.63 19.30 11.07
C VAL A 47 16.23 19.68 9.71
N VAL A 48 15.46 19.46 8.65
CA VAL A 48 15.84 19.82 7.28
C VAL A 48 14.70 20.61 6.65
N TYR A 49 15.00 21.78 6.12
CA TYR A 49 14.08 22.55 5.28
C TYR A 49 14.42 22.32 3.82
N ALA A 50 13.42 22.34 2.94
CA ALA A 50 13.64 22.20 1.51
C ALA A 50 12.69 23.08 0.68
N LEU A 51 13.21 23.60 -0.43
CA LEU A 51 12.45 24.31 -1.44
C LEU A 51 12.18 23.39 -2.63
N LEU A 52 10.91 23.06 -2.83
CA LEU A 52 10.40 22.33 -3.98
C LEU A 52 10.03 23.29 -5.09
N ASP A 53 10.40 22.96 -6.32
CA ASP A 53 10.14 23.77 -7.51
C ASP A 53 9.71 22.90 -8.68
N SER A 54 8.70 23.37 -9.42
CA SER A 54 8.22 22.76 -10.64
C SER A 54 7.53 23.81 -11.54
N PRO A 55 7.26 23.49 -12.82
CA PRO A 55 6.52 24.40 -13.70
C PRO A 55 5.17 24.89 -13.13
N SER A 56 4.46 24.03 -12.39
CA SER A 56 3.10 24.32 -11.90
C SER A 56 3.03 24.63 -10.40
N VAL A 57 4.01 24.21 -9.58
CA VAL A 57 3.95 24.34 -8.12
C VAL A 57 5.31 24.74 -7.54
N ALA A 58 5.31 25.64 -6.56
CA ALA A 58 6.41 25.81 -5.62
C ALA A 58 6.01 25.28 -4.25
N GLY A 59 6.94 24.76 -3.46
CA GLY A 59 6.62 24.26 -2.12
C GLY A 59 7.73 24.54 -1.12
N ALA A 60 7.35 24.90 0.10
CA ALA A 60 8.26 24.98 1.24
C ALA A 60 7.99 23.79 2.16
N TYR A 61 9.05 23.05 2.50
CA TYR A 61 8.97 21.86 3.34
C TYR A 61 9.83 22.00 4.58
N ARG A 62 9.35 21.45 5.69
CA ARG A 62 10.11 21.20 6.91
C ARG A 62 10.01 19.73 7.27
N PHE A 63 11.15 19.08 7.35
CA PHE A 63 11.31 17.68 7.75
C PHE A 63 11.93 17.61 9.15
N VAL A 64 11.32 16.83 10.06
CA VAL A 64 11.92 16.48 11.36
C VAL A 64 12.14 14.99 11.40
N LEU A 65 13.37 14.57 11.17
CA LEU A 65 13.77 13.17 11.15
C LEU A 65 14.07 12.68 12.56
N ARG A 66 13.56 11.50 12.91
CA ARG A 66 13.78 10.80 14.18
C ARG A 66 14.32 9.40 13.86
N PRO A 67 15.65 9.24 13.80
CA PRO A 67 16.28 7.95 13.58
C PRO A 67 16.02 7.00 14.76
N GLY A 68 15.91 5.71 14.49
CA GLY A 68 15.67 4.69 15.50
C GLY A 68 15.67 3.28 14.90
N LEU A 69 15.12 2.31 15.63
CA LEU A 69 14.80 0.99 15.06
C LEU A 69 13.91 1.14 13.84
N ASP A 70 12.89 1.96 13.98
CA ASP A 70 12.11 2.54 12.91
C ASP A 70 12.51 4.01 12.74
N LEU A 71 12.34 4.55 11.52
CA LEU A 71 12.55 5.98 11.27
C LEU A 71 11.20 6.68 11.14
N ALA A 72 10.97 7.69 11.97
CA ALA A 72 9.83 8.59 11.83
C ALA A 72 10.30 9.94 11.25
N MET A 73 9.49 10.54 10.39
CA MET A 73 9.75 11.85 9.81
C MET A 73 8.48 12.68 9.82
N ASP A 74 8.44 13.74 10.62
CA ASP A 74 7.37 14.74 10.48
C ASP A 74 7.67 15.55 9.22
N VAL A 75 6.63 15.79 8.43
CA VAL A 75 6.66 16.62 7.24
C VAL A 75 5.60 17.70 7.39
N GLN A 76 6.02 18.94 7.25
CA GLN A 76 5.13 20.08 7.10
C GLN A 76 5.38 20.66 5.72
N SER A 77 4.31 20.93 4.97
CA SER A 77 4.41 21.44 3.61
C SER A 77 3.46 22.60 3.38
N HIS A 78 3.94 23.61 2.66
CA HIS A 78 3.14 24.72 2.16
C HIS A 78 3.37 24.86 0.66
N LEU A 79 2.33 24.59 -0.13
CA LEU A 79 2.35 24.52 -1.59
C LEU A 79 1.73 25.79 -2.17
N TYR A 80 2.32 26.32 -3.24
CA TYR A 80 1.91 27.53 -3.96
C TYR A 80 1.73 27.21 -5.44
N PHE A 81 0.51 27.37 -5.95
CA PHE A 81 0.14 26.94 -7.30
C PHE A 81 0.35 28.06 -8.31
N ARG A 82 1.27 27.84 -9.27
CA ARG A 82 1.54 28.72 -10.42
C ARG A 82 0.59 28.45 -11.58
N LYS A 83 0.04 27.24 -11.65
CA LYS A 83 -0.89 26.78 -12.68
C LYS A 83 -1.91 25.83 -12.06
N LYS A 84 -3.01 25.60 -12.78
CA LYS A 84 -3.96 24.53 -12.44
C LYS A 84 -3.27 23.17 -12.52
N VAL A 85 -3.46 22.35 -11.49
CA VAL A 85 -3.06 20.92 -11.45
C VAL A 85 -4.32 20.08 -11.48
N GLU A 86 -4.35 19.01 -12.28
CA GLU A 86 -5.54 18.17 -12.43
C GLU A 86 -5.59 17.07 -11.37
N ARG A 87 -4.42 16.49 -11.06
CA ARG A 87 -4.27 15.51 -9.98
C ARG A 87 -3.08 15.90 -9.10
N LEU A 88 -3.38 16.38 -7.90
CA LEU A 88 -2.39 16.66 -6.87
C LEU A 88 -2.22 15.45 -5.96
N GLY A 89 -1.04 14.86 -5.92
CA GLY A 89 -0.71 13.75 -5.03
C GLY A 89 0.09 14.20 -3.81
N ILE A 90 -0.55 14.14 -2.63
CA ILE A 90 0.02 14.47 -1.33
C ILE A 90 0.62 13.22 -0.66
N ALA A 91 1.77 13.42 -0.01
CA ALA A 91 2.56 12.37 0.66
C ALA A 91 2.79 11.12 -0.23
N PRO A 92 3.30 11.29 -1.46
CA PRO A 92 3.46 10.19 -2.39
C PRO A 92 4.53 9.19 -1.96
N LEU A 93 4.15 7.92 -2.01
CA LEU A 93 5.00 6.75 -1.89
C LEU A 93 5.16 6.10 -3.27
N THR A 94 6.37 5.65 -3.58
CA THR A 94 6.71 4.93 -4.81
C THR A 94 7.45 3.65 -4.42
N SER A 95 7.04 2.53 -4.96
CA SER A 95 7.59 1.20 -4.65
C SER A 95 7.62 0.34 -5.92
N MET A 96 8.05 -0.90 -5.77
CA MET A 96 8.16 -1.88 -6.84
C MET A 96 7.49 -3.18 -6.42
N PHE A 97 6.70 -3.75 -7.32
CA PHE A 97 6.16 -5.11 -7.22
C PHE A 97 6.30 -5.79 -8.58
N LEU A 98 7.22 -6.75 -8.69
CA LEU A 98 7.41 -7.55 -9.90
C LEU A 98 6.57 -8.83 -9.83
N ARG A 99 6.71 -9.59 -8.74
CA ARG A 99 5.96 -10.83 -8.47
C ARG A 99 5.86 -11.12 -6.97
N GLY A 100 4.83 -11.86 -6.61
CA GLY A 100 4.55 -12.35 -5.26
C GLY A 100 3.67 -13.60 -5.30
N GLU A 101 3.22 -14.08 -4.15
CA GLU A 101 2.35 -15.26 -4.01
C GLU A 101 1.05 -15.20 -4.85
N ASN A 102 0.59 -13.99 -5.15
CA ASN A 102 -0.61 -13.69 -5.92
C ASN A 102 -0.34 -13.50 -7.43
N THR A 103 0.89 -13.76 -7.89
CA THR A 103 1.22 -13.70 -9.33
C THR A 103 0.72 -14.95 -10.03
N ASP A 104 -0.21 -14.77 -10.97
CA ASP A 104 -0.87 -15.86 -11.69
C ASP A 104 -0.33 -16.12 -13.10
N ARG A 105 0.85 -15.58 -13.40
CA ARG A 105 1.56 -15.81 -14.66
C ARG A 105 2.95 -16.38 -14.39
N PHE A 106 3.43 -17.20 -15.30
CA PHE A 106 4.79 -17.72 -15.24
C PHE A 106 5.81 -16.60 -15.42
N MET A 107 6.88 -16.65 -14.63
CA MET A 107 8.08 -15.83 -14.77
C MET A 107 9.30 -16.73 -14.59
N ASP A 108 10.25 -16.67 -15.51
CA ASP A 108 11.49 -17.45 -15.47
C ASP A 108 12.48 -16.80 -14.49
N ASP A 109 12.19 -16.96 -13.21
CA ASP A 109 12.97 -16.42 -12.09
C ASP A 109 12.97 -17.44 -10.94
N TYR A 110 14.15 -17.71 -10.39
CA TYR A 110 14.33 -18.66 -9.30
C TYR A 110 13.74 -18.15 -7.97
N ARG A 111 13.58 -16.83 -7.84
CA ARG A 111 13.07 -16.18 -6.62
C ARG A 111 11.55 -16.35 -6.54
N PRO A 112 10.98 -16.83 -5.41
CA PRO A 112 9.54 -16.97 -5.29
C PRO A 112 8.80 -15.62 -5.36
N GLU A 113 9.37 -14.59 -4.74
CA GLU A 113 8.85 -13.23 -4.67
C GLU A 113 9.92 -12.17 -4.95
N VAL A 114 9.52 -11.06 -5.57
CA VAL A 114 10.38 -9.93 -5.93
C VAL A 114 9.56 -8.63 -5.84
N HIS A 115 9.67 -7.95 -4.70
CA HIS A 115 8.97 -6.70 -4.43
C HIS A 115 9.57 -5.93 -3.24
N ASP A 116 9.34 -4.62 -3.23
CA ASP A 116 9.67 -3.71 -2.12
C ASP A 116 8.48 -3.53 -1.17
N SER A 117 7.28 -3.89 -1.62
CA SER A 117 6.03 -3.83 -0.88
C SER A 117 5.06 -4.86 -1.47
N ASP A 118 4.25 -5.50 -0.63
CA ASP A 118 3.27 -6.53 -1.03
C ASP A 118 1.82 -6.04 -0.95
N GLY A 119 1.56 -4.88 -0.35
CA GLY A 119 0.21 -4.34 -0.25
C GLY A 119 0.13 -2.86 0.12
N LEU A 120 -1.00 -2.26 -0.23
CA LEU A 120 -1.44 -0.97 0.28
C LEU A 120 -2.37 -1.19 1.49
N LEU A 121 -1.99 -0.65 2.64
CA LEU A 121 -2.82 -0.57 3.83
C LEU A 121 -3.50 0.80 3.88
N ILE A 122 -4.78 0.84 4.24
CA ILE A 122 -5.54 2.09 4.41
C ILE A 122 -6.36 1.99 5.69
N GLY A 123 -6.21 2.98 6.57
CA GLY A 123 -7.08 3.17 7.73
C GLY A 123 -8.12 4.25 7.42
N LYS A 124 -9.39 3.88 7.30
CA LYS A 124 -10.46 4.81 6.95
C LYS A 124 -10.98 5.60 8.16
N ASN A 125 -11.60 6.75 7.90
CA ASN A 125 -12.30 7.53 8.94
C ASN A 125 -13.43 6.74 9.63
N THR A 126 -14.02 5.77 8.92
CA THR A 126 -15.08 4.89 9.45
C THR A 126 -14.58 3.89 10.49
N GLY A 127 -13.26 3.80 10.72
CA GLY A 127 -12.62 2.77 11.54
C GLY A 127 -12.36 1.47 10.77
N GLU A 128 -12.76 1.38 9.51
CA GLU A 128 -12.46 0.24 8.65
C GLU A 128 -10.98 0.27 8.22
N TRP A 129 -10.33 -0.89 8.30
CA TRP A 129 -9.01 -1.11 7.72
C TRP A 129 -9.13 -1.90 6.42
N LEU A 130 -8.46 -1.41 5.37
CA LEU A 130 -8.39 -2.06 4.06
C LEU A 130 -6.97 -2.56 3.80
N TRP A 131 -6.87 -3.80 3.33
CA TRP A 131 -5.64 -4.34 2.76
C TRP A 131 -5.85 -4.65 1.29
N ARG A 132 -5.10 -3.95 0.43
CA ARG A 132 -5.07 -4.16 -1.02
C ARG A 132 -3.72 -4.76 -1.41
N PRO A 133 -3.60 -6.10 -1.55
CA PRO A 133 -2.38 -6.73 -2.07
C PRO A 133 -2.02 -6.12 -3.43
N LEU A 134 -0.74 -5.87 -3.67
CA LEU A 134 -0.26 -5.28 -4.92
C LEU A 134 -0.23 -6.30 -6.06
N ASN A 135 -0.32 -5.81 -7.28
CA ASN A 135 -0.21 -6.59 -8.49
C ASN A 135 0.78 -5.93 -9.46
N ASN A 136 1.33 -6.74 -10.37
CA ASN A 136 2.01 -6.26 -11.57
C ASN A 136 1.08 -6.47 -12.78
N PRO A 137 0.18 -5.52 -13.07
CA PRO A 137 -0.86 -5.72 -14.07
C PRO A 137 -0.31 -5.71 -15.50
N ARG A 138 -1.11 -6.20 -16.47
CA ARG A 138 -0.78 -6.13 -17.90
C ARG A 138 -1.07 -4.77 -18.54
N GLN A 139 -1.86 -3.95 -17.87
CA GLN A 139 -2.26 -2.61 -18.29
C GLN A 139 -2.21 -1.68 -17.07
N LEU A 140 -2.01 -0.38 -17.30
CA LEU A 140 -2.06 0.63 -16.23
C LEU A 140 -3.37 0.50 -15.44
N ARG A 141 -3.27 0.42 -14.11
CA ARG A 141 -4.43 0.41 -13.22
C ARG A 141 -4.38 1.56 -12.24
N ILE A 142 -5.55 2.12 -11.98
CA ILE A 142 -5.75 3.19 -10.99
C ILE A 142 -6.91 2.77 -10.12
N SER A 143 -6.64 2.46 -8.85
CA SER A 143 -7.65 2.20 -7.83
C SER A 143 -7.79 3.44 -6.94
N VAL A 144 -9.03 3.81 -6.61
CA VAL A 144 -9.33 5.01 -5.82
C VAL A 144 -10.17 4.63 -4.61
N PHE A 145 -9.67 5.00 -3.43
CA PHE A 145 -10.31 4.74 -2.15
C PHE A 145 -10.74 6.07 -1.52
N GLN A 146 -11.98 6.48 -1.77
CA GLN A 146 -12.54 7.75 -1.29
C GLN A 146 -12.65 7.80 0.23
N ASP A 147 -12.28 8.92 0.85
CA ASP A 147 -12.39 9.20 2.29
C ASP A 147 -12.49 10.72 2.53
N ARG A 148 -12.69 11.13 3.78
CA ARG A 148 -12.62 12.53 4.23
C ARG A 148 -11.59 12.77 5.32
N LYS A 149 -11.23 11.74 6.08
CA LYS A 149 -10.26 11.89 7.16
C LYS A 149 -9.57 10.55 7.41
N PRO A 150 -8.75 10.08 6.46
CA PRO A 150 -8.10 8.78 6.63
C PRO A 150 -7.22 8.82 7.89
N SER A 151 -7.26 7.75 8.69
CA SER A 151 -6.30 7.52 9.77
C SER A 151 -4.87 7.37 9.22
N GLY A 152 -4.76 6.95 7.96
CA GLY A 152 -3.53 6.96 7.18
C GLY A 152 -3.56 5.94 6.05
N PHE A 153 -2.46 5.86 5.31
CA PHE A 153 -2.25 4.86 4.27
C PHE A 153 -0.77 4.56 4.10
N GLY A 154 -0.43 3.39 3.56
CA GLY A 154 0.98 3.02 3.41
C GLY A 154 1.22 1.85 2.48
N LEU A 155 2.38 1.88 1.81
CA LEU A 155 2.89 0.72 1.09
C LEU A 155 3.67 -0.14 2.08
N MET A 156 3.17 -1.32 2.33
CA MET A 156 3.66 -2.22 3.37
C MET A 156 4.33 -3.44 2.75
N SER A 157 5.29 -4.00 3.49
CA SER A 157 5.83 -5.34 3.29
C SER A 157 5.51 -6.15 4.53
N ARG A 158 4.53 -7.06 4.42
CA ARG A 158 4.12 -7.98 5.48
C ARG A 158 4.93 -9.27 5.43
N ASP A 159 5.38 -9.69 4.26
CA ASP A 159 6.30 -10.82 4.14
C ASP A 159 7.75 -10.41 4.38
N ARG A 160 8.39 -11.05 5.35
CA ARG A 160 9.79 -10.79 5.73
C ARG A 160 10.61 -12.06 5.89
N GLN A 161 10.08 -13.20 5.44
CA GLN A 161 10.81 -14.46 5.52
C GLN A 161 11.81 -14.52 4.37
N PHE A 162 13.10 -14.69 4.67
CA PHE A 162 14.13 -14.80 3.63
C PHE A 162 13.79 -15.89 2.61
N ASP A 163 13.18 -16.99 3.07
CA ASP A 163 12.88 -18.13 2.23
C ASP A 163 11.92 -17.83 1.07
N HIS A 164 11.15 -16.75 1.16
CA HIS A 164 10.21 -16.33 0.11
C HIS A 164 10.87 -15.44 -0.96
N TYR A 165 12.08 -14.92 -0.70
CA TYR A 165 12.80 -14.05 -1.63
C TYR A 165 14.05 -14.71 -2.21
N GLN A 166 14.79 -15.49 -1.40
CA GLN A 166 16.01 -16.22 -1.82
C GLN A 166 17.11 -15.33 -2.43
N ASP A 167 17.09 -14.02 -2.17
CA ASP A 167 18.00 -13.03 -2.77
C ASP A 167 18.91 -12.39 -1.69
N LEU A 168 20.19 -12.77 -1.71
CA LEU A 168 21.19 -12.30 -0.74
C LEU A 168 21.65 -10.86 -0.99
N ASP A 169 21.54 -10.38 -2.22
CA ASP A 169 22.03 -9.07 -2.66
C ASP A 169 20.95 -8.00 -2.47
N ALA A 170 19.74 -8.26 -2.97
CA ALA A 170 18.65 -7.31 -2.96
C ALA A 170 17.94 -7.20 -1.59
N GLN A 171 17.99 -8.27 -0.78
CA GLN A 171 17.49 -8.34 0.60
C GLN A 171 16.07 -7.74 0.77
N TYR A 172 15.15 -8.09 -0.14
CA TYR A 172 13.77 -7.60 -0.16
C TYR A 172 13.05 -7.76 1.19
N ASN A 173 13.29 -8.87 1.89
CA ASN A 173 12.76 -9.15 3.23
C ASN A 173 13.14 -8.11 4.32
N ARG A 174 14.17 -7.29 4.08
CA ARG A 174 14.67 -6.24 4.98
C ARG A 174 14.28 -4.83 4.54
N ARG A 175 13.56 -4.66 3.43
CA ARG A 175 13.10 -3.35 2.96
C ARG A 175 11.98 -2.82 3.88
N PRO A 176 11.93 -1.51 4.16
CA PRO A 176 10.92 -0.94 5.05
C PRO A 176 9.53 -0.96 4.42
N SER A 177 8.52 -1.10 5.27
CA SER A 177 7.18 -0.56 4.98
C SER A 177 7.21 0.95 5.18
N ALA A 178 6.35 1.70 4.49
CA ALA A 178 6.14 3.13 4.75
C ALA A 178 4.68 3.46 4.98
N TRP A 179 4.40 4.11 6.11
CA TRP A 179 3.09 4.55 6.52
C TRP A 179 3.02 6.08 6.60
N VAL A 180 2.01 6.66 5.95
CA VAL A 180 1.63 8.07 6.02
C VAL A 180 0.54 8.21 7.07
N GLU A 181 0.82 8.97 8.12
CA GLU A 181 -0.13 9.39 9.15
C GLU A 181 -0.45 10.88 8.93
N PRO A 182 -1.65 11.22 8.41
CA PRO A 182 -2.08 12.61 8.27
C PRO A 182 -2.12 13.35 9.63
N ILE A 183 -1.63 14.58 9.66
CA ILE A 183 -1.75 15.47 10.82
C ILE A 183 -2.71 16.60 10.45
N GLY A 184 -3.79 16.71 11.23
CA GLY A 184 -4.86 17.69 10.97
C GLY A 184 -5.99 17.11 10.10
N ASP A 185 -6.72 18.00 9.43
CA ASP A 185 -7.82 17.63 8.53
C ASP A 185 -7.40 17.86 7.08
N TRP A 186 -7.27 16.78 6.32
CA TRP A 186 -6.93 16.82 4.90
C TRP A 186 -8.15 17.05 3.99
N GLY A 187 -9.36 17.11 4.57
CA GLY A 187 -10.60 17.29 3.83
C GLY A 187 -11.01 16.07 3.01
N ALA A 188 -12.04 16.24 2.19
CA ALA A 188 -12.51 15.19 1.28
C ALA A 188 -11.48 14.89 0.17
N GLY A 189 -11.40 13.63 -0.24
CA GLY A 189 -10.49 13.16 -1.27
C GLY A 189 -10.42 11.64 -1.33
N GLY A 190 -9.30 11.11 -1.80
CA GLY A 190 -9.09 9.67 -1.81
C GLY A 190 -7.63 9.24 -1.86
N VAL A 191 -7.36 8.03 -1.37
CA VAL A 191 -6.08 7.37 -1.59
C VAL A 191 -6.10 6.76 -2.99
N TYR A 192 -5.14 7.15 -3.82
CA TYR A 192 -4.95 6.61 -5.16
C TYR A 192 -3.84 5.57 -5.11
N LEU A 193 -4.07 4.43 -5.75
CA LEU A 193 -3.07 3.41 -6.03
C LEU A 193 -2.93 3.30 -7.54
N ILE A 194 -1.71 3.50 -8.04
CA ILE A 194 -1.36 3.37 -9.45
C ILE A 194 -0.41 2.19 -9.59
N GLU A 195 -0.82 1.18 -10.36
CA GLU A 195 -0.04 -0.01 -10.67
C GLU A 195 0.30 0.02 -12.17
N ILE A 196 1.58 0.14 -12.49
CA ILE A 196 2.12 0.25 -13.85
C ILE A 196 2.65 -1.14 -14.27
N PRO A 197 2.37 -1.61 -15.50
CA PRO A 197 2.99 -2.84 -16.00
C PRO A 197 4.51 -2.71 -16.00
N SER A 198 5.20 -3.69 -15.42
CA SER A 198 6.66 -3.74 -15.42
C SER A 198 7.19 -5.12 -15.78
N GLU A 199 8.27 -5.14 -16.54
CA GLU A 199 9.02 -6.34 -16.91
C GLU A 199 10.33 -6.48 -16.12
N ALA A 200 10.69 -5.50 -15.28
CA ALA A 200 11.95 -5.51 -14.54
C ALA A 200 11.85 -4.83 -13.17
N GLU A 201 12.53 -5.41 -12.18
CA GLU A 201 12.59 -4.93 -10.79
C GLU A 201 13.31 -3.57 -10.61
N LYS A 202 14.07 -3.12 -11.61
CA LYS A 202 14.76 -1.81 -11.56
C LYS A 202 13.82 -0.63 -11.73
N TYR A 203 12.58 -0.86 -12.17
CA TYR A 203 11.58 0.17 -12.37
C TYR A 203 10.54 0.11 -11.25
N ASP A 204 10.45 1.17 -10.46
CA ASP A 204 9.35 1.37 -9.54
C ASP A 204 8.04 1.45 -10.34
N ASN A 205 7.11 0.55 -10.06
CA ASN A 205 5.87 0.39 -10.82
C ASN A 205 4.61 0.50 -9.94
N VAL A 206 4.77 0.90 -8.68
CA VAL A 206 3.69 1.12 -7.73
C VAL A 206 3.78 2.53 -7.19
N VAL A 207 2.68 3.27 -7.22
CA VAL A 207 2.59 4.61 -6.64
C VAL A 207 1.33 4.73 -5.79
N ALA A 208 1.46 5.29 -4.59
CA ALA A 208 0.32 5.59 -3.73
C ALA A 208 0.40 7.01 -3.16
N PHE A 209 -0.70 7.75 -3.18
CA PHE A 209 -0.79 9.11 -2.61
C PHE A 209 -2.23 9.49 -2.30
N TRP A 210 -2.41 10.52 -1.48
CA TRP A 210 -3.69 11.16 -1.27
C TRP A 210 -3.97 12.21 -2.36
N VAL A 211 -5.19 12.23 -2.88
CA VAL A 211 -5.68 13.26 -3.81
C VAL A 211 -6.85 14.00 -3.18
N PRO A 212 -6.74 15.30 -2.92
CA PRO A 212 -7.88 16.12 -2.47
C PRO A 212 -9.00 16.12 -3.52
N GLU A 213 -10.26 16.16 -3.07
CA GLU A 213 -11.43 16.17 -3.97
C GLU A 213 -11.45 17.42 -4.86
N GLU A 214 -11.09 18.57 -4.29
CA GLU A 214 -10.98 19.82 -5.02
C GLU A 214 -9.58 20.00 -5.61
N ALA A 215 -9.51 20.01 -6.94
CA ALA A 215 -8.27 20.28 -7.66
C ALA A 215 -7.81 21.73 -7.41
N PRO A 216 -6.52 21.95 -7.05
CA PRO A 216 -6.01 23.28 -6.80
C PRO A 216 -5.95 24.12 -8.09
N THR A 217 -6.18 25.43 -7.93
CA THR A 217 -6.14 26.41 -9.02
C THR A 217 -4.99 27.38 -8.84
N GLU A 218 -4.62 28.07 -9.93
CA GLU A 218 -3.56 29.08 -9.91
C GLU A 218 -3.81 30.16 -8.85
N GLY A 219 -2.73 30.58 -8.18
CA GLY A 219 -2.76 31.61 -7.13
C GLY A 219 -3.25 31.12 -5.77
N LYS A 220 -3.69 29.86 -5.65
CA LYS A 220 -4.03 29.25 -4.36
C LYS A 220 -2.79 28.70 -3.67
N ASP A 221 -2.90 28.52 -2.36
CA ASP A 221 -1.94 27.81 -1.54
C ASP A 221 -2.63 26.74 -0.69
N LEU A 222 -1.91 25.65 -0.41
CA LEU A 222 -2.40 24.53 0.40
C LEU A 222 -1.34 24.12 1.42
N ARG A 223 -1.79 23.62 2.57
CA ARG A 223 -0.92 23.12 3.63
C ARG A 223 -1.25 21.67 3.95
N TYR A 224 -0.23 20.84 4.03
CA TYR A 224 -0.36 19.44 4.44
C TYR A 224 0.75 19.08 5.41
N ASP A 225 0.32 18.66 6.60
CA ASP A 225 1.19 18.13 7.63
C ASP A 225 0.93 16.62 7.77
N TYR A 226 1.99 15.84 7.93
CA TYR A 226 1.92 14.39 8.12
C TYR A 226 3.17 13.85 8.77
N ARG A 227 3.08 12.62 9.27
CA ARG A 227 4.23 11.83 9.70
C ARG A 227 4.41 10.63 8.77
N LEU A 228 5.62 10.48 8.27
CA LEU A 228 6.07 9.27 7.57
C LEU A 228 6.74 8.34 8.57
N HIS A 229 6.39 7.07 8.54
CA HIS A 229 7.01 6.02 9.35
C HIS A 229 7.60 4.96 8.44
N PHE A 230 8.90 4.73 8.53
CA PHE A 230 9.62 3.67 7.83
C PHE A 230 9.88 2.54 8.82
N VAL A 231 9.14 1.45 8.67
CA VAL A 231 9.03 0.43 9.72
C VAL A 231 9.25 -0.98 9.21
N SER A 232 9.80 -1.83 10.08
CA SER A 232 9.86 -3.28 9.82
C SER A 232 8.61 -3.99 10.32
N GLN A 233 7.97 -3.47 11.37
CA GLN A 233 6.76 -4.05 11.91
C GLN A 233 5.60 -3.06 11.81
N GLU A 234 4.46 -3.54 11.35
CA GLU A 234 3.22 -2.77 11.33
C GLU A 234 2.79 -2.47 12.76
N PHE A 235 2.91 -1.19 13.17
CA PHE A 235 2.51 -0.69 14.48
C PHE A 235 1.07 -0.13 14.49
N THR A 236 0.54 0.18 13.31
CA THR A 236 -0.81 0.73 13.09
C THR A 236 -1.87 -0.36 13.00
N ALA A 237 -1.58 -1.58 13.46
CA ALA A 237 -2.37 -2.76 13.14
C ALA A 237 -3.86 -2.57 13.49
N PRO A 238 -4.79 -3.04 12.65
CA PRO A 238 -6.18 -3.14 13.04
C PRO A 238 -6.27 -3.91 14.35
N SER A 239 -7.20 -3.56 15.24
CA SER A 239 -7.45 -4.33 16.46
C SER A 239 -7.84 -5.80 16.16
N GLY A 240 -8.23 -6.09 14.91
CA GLY A 240 -8.51 -7.43 14.39
C GLY A 240 -7.31 -8.12 13.71
N GLY A 241 -7.62 -9.19 13.00
CA GLY A 241 -6.71 -9.95 12.16
C GLY A 241 -6.35 -9.24 10.87
N LYS A 242 -5.10 -9.44 10.47
CA LYS A 242 -4.54 -8.93 9.23
C LYS A 242 -4.29 -10.05 8.23
N VAL A 243 -4.37 -9.74 6.95
CA VAL A 243 -3.98 -10.63 5.85
C VAL A 243 -2.46 -10.82 5.88
N VAL A 244 -1.99 -12.05 5.85
CA VAL A 244 -0.56 -12.38 5.81
C VAL A 244 -0.12 -13.04 4.53
N SER A 245 -1.06 -13.53 3.72
CA SER A 245 -0.75 -14.08 2.40
C SER A 245 -1.98 -14.06 1.51
N THR A 246 -1.78 -13.86 0.21
CA THR A 246 -2.83 -13.94 -0.81
C THR A 246 -2.30 -14.79 -1.96
N ARG A 247 -2.97 -15.91 -2.26
CA ARG A 247 -2.63 -16.79 -3.37
C ARG A 247 -3.78 -16.88 -4.34
N VAL A 248 -3.47 -16.94 -5.63
CA VAL A 248 -4.46 -17.10 -6.70
C VAL A 248 -4.00 -18.13 -7.72
N GLY A 249 -4.90 -19.03 -8.13
CA GLY A 249 -4.60 -20.15 -9.02
C GLY A 249 -5.78 -20.49 -9.92
N ALA A 250 -5.54 -21.19 -11.02
CA ALA A 250 -6.62 -21.75 -11.83
C ALA A 250 -7.22 -22.96 -11.11
N VAL A 251 -8.56 -23.10 -11.10
CA VAL A 251 -9.21 -24.33 -10.60
C VAL A 251 -9.01 -25.48 -11.58
N ASP A 252 -9.11 -25.18 -12.87
CA ASP A 252 -8.80 -26.06 -14.00
C ASP A 252 -7.91 -25.25 -14.95
N PRO A 253 -6.76 -25.77 -15.41
CA PRO A 253 -5.89 -25.09 -16.37
C PRO A 253 -6.59 -24.56 -17.63
N LYS A 254 -7.71 -25.17 -18.04
CA LYS A 254 -8.50 -24.75 -19.21
C LYS A 254 -9.80 -24.02 -18.85
N GLY A 255 -10.13 -23.93 -17.56
CA GLY A 255 -11.38 -23.36 -17.08
C GLY A 255 -11.27 -21.85 -16.77
N PRO A 256 -12.40 -21.12 -16.77
CA PRO A 256 -12.42 -19.70 -16.43
C PRO A 256 -12.33 -19.44 -14.92
N LYS A 257 -12.49 -20.48 -14.09
CA LYS A 257 -12.58 -20.36 -12.64
C LYS A 257 -11.21 -20.17 -12.01
N ARG A 258 -11.15 -19.23 -11.06
CA ARG A 258 -9.97 -18.98 -10.23
C ARG A 258 -10.23 -19.34 -8.79
N GLN A 259 -9.27 -19.98 -8.15
CA GLN A 259 -9.25 -20.20 -6.72
C GLN A 259 -8.44 -19.08 -6.06
N PHE A 260 -9.00 -18.51 -5.00
CA PHE A 260 -8.32 -17.58 -4.12
C PHE A 260 -8.13 -18.23 -2.75
N VAL A 261 -6.95 -18.03 -2.17
CA VAL A 261 -6.62 -18.49 -0.81
C VAL A 261 -6.00 -17.32 -0.05
N VAL A 262 -6.66 -16.89 1.02
CA VAL A 262 -6.26 -15.73 1.83
C VAL A 262 -6.10 -16.19 3.27
N ASP A 263 -4.91 -15.98 3.85
CA ASP A 263 -4.67 -16.30 5.26
C ASP A 263 -4.67 -15.02 6.11
N PHE A 264 -5.34 -15.11 7.26
CA PHE A 264 -5.47 -14.04 8.24
C PHE A 264 -4.83 -14.44 9.58
N THR A 265 -4.21 -13.48 10.28
CA THR A 265 -3.63 -13.72 11.60
C THR A 265 -3.82 -12.55 12.55
N SER A 266 -3.94 -12.86 13.84
CA SER A 266 -3.80 -11.96 14.99
C SER A 266 -3.54 -12.80 16.24
N PRO A 267 -3.11 -12.21 17.36
CA PRO A 267 -3.05 -12.91 18.64
C PRO A 267 -4.37 -13.63 19.00
N LEU A 268 -5.52 -12.98 18.79
CA LEU A 268 -6.83 -13.58 19.03
C LEU A 268 -7.09 -14.76 18.08
N LEU A 269 -6.94 -14.54 16.77
CA LEU A 269 -7.18 -15.58 15.77
C LEU A 269 -6.32 -16.82 16.00
N LYS A 270 -5.07 -16.65 16.45
CA LYS A 270 -4.15 -17.74 16.81
C LYS A 270 -4.72 -18.62 17.93
N LEU A 271 -5.31 -18.04 18.96
CA LEU A 271 -5.85 -18.74 20.13
C LEU A 271 -7.23 -19.37 19.90
N MET A 272 -7.98 -18.95 18.88
CA MET A 272 -9.29 -19.51 18.59
C MET A 272 -9.21 -20.99 18.21
N SER A 273 -10.09 -21.81 18.80
CA SER A 273 -10.24 -23.22 18.47
C SER A 273 -10.57 -23.43 16.99
N PRO A 274 -10.07 -24.50 16.34
CA PRO A 274 -10.51 -24.90 14.99
C PRO A 274 -12.02 -25.11 14.86
N LYS A 275 -12.72 -25.37 15.98
CA LYS A 275 -14.18 -25.55 16.04
C LYS A 275 -14.95 -24.21 16.17
N ALA A 276 -14.26 -23.09 16.31
CA ALA A 276 -14.90 -21.79 16.41
C ALA A 276 -15.70 -21.47 15.13
N LYS A 277 -16.87 -20.86 15.28
CA LYS A 277 -17.71 -20.45 14.15
C LYS A 277 -17.17 -19.15 13.56
N VAL A 278 -16.23 -19.28 12.64
CA VAL A 278 -15.71 -18.19 11.83
C VAL A 278 -16.28 -18.32 10.42
N VAL A 279 -16.85 -17.24 9.92
CA VAL A 279 -17.43 -17.16 8.57
C VAL A 279 -16.78 -16.02 7.80
N ALA A 280 -16.82 -16.09 6.47
CA ALA A 280 -16.37 -14.99 5.62
C ALA A 280 -17.57 -14.33 4.94
N GLU A 281 -17.59 -13.00 4.93
CA GLU A 281 -18.40 -12.23 4.00
C GLU A 281 -17.54 -11.93 2.78
N VAL A 282 -17.88 -12.53 1.63
CA VAL A 282 -17.14 -12.37 0.36
C VAL A 282 -18.07 -11.77 -0.68
N SER A 283 -17.61 -10.74 -1.39
CA SER A 283 -18.31 -10.11 -2.50
C SER A 283 -17.40 -9.96 -3.70
N ALA A 284 -17.91 -10.22 -4.90
CA ALA A 284 -17.18 -10.03 -6.15
C ALA A 284 -18.11 -9.74 -7.32
N VAL A 285 -17.57 -9.16 -8.40
CA VAL A 285 -18.26 -9.09 -9.71
C VAL A 285 -18.08 -10.44 -10.43
N GLY A 286 -19.03 -11.35 -10.24
CA GLY A 286 -18.98 -12.70 -10.80
C GLY A 286 -19.70 -13.70 -9.89
N LYS A 287 -19.61 -14.99 -10.23
CA LYS A 287 -20.20 -16.05 -9.41
C LYS A 287 -19.16 -16.59 -8.43
N LEU A 288 -19.48 -16.49 -7.14
CA LEU A 288 -18.68 -17.07 -6.06
C LEU A 288 -19.19 -18.48 -5.73
N THR A 289 -18.27 -19.44 -5.65
CA THR A 289 -18.55 -20.82 -5.19
C THR A 289 -17.49 -21.27 -4.19
N ASN A 290 -17.77 -22.36 -3.46
CA ASN A 290 -16.81 -23.02 -2.57
C ASN A 290 -16.16 -22.08 -1.53
N VAL A 291 -16.94 -21.14 -0.97
CA VAL A 291 -16.49 -20.26 0.11
C VAL A 291 -16.33 -21.08 1.39
N VAL A 292 -15.09 -21.27 1.82
CA VAL A 292 -14.73 -22.07 2.99
C VAL A 292 -13.77 -21.28 3.86
N VAL A 293 -14.05 -21.25 5.16
CA VAL A 293 -13.13 -20.72 6.17
C VAL A 293 -12.72 -21.85 7.11
N ARG A 294 -11.41 -22.01 7.33
CA ARG A 294 -10.88 -23.01 8.26
C ARG A 294 -9.63 -22.52 8.96
N LYS A 295 -9.40 -23.00 10.17
CA LYS A 295 -8.14 -22.83 10.88
C LYS A 295 -7.03 -23.58 10.12
N ASN A 296 -5.92 -22.91 9.89
CA ASN A 296 -4.69 -23.51 9.38
C ASN A 296 -3.75 -23.69 10.57
N GLU A 297 -3.71 -24.91 11.12
CA GLU A 297 -2.96 -25.21 12.35
C GLU A 297 -1.45 -25.18 12.13
N GLU A 298 -0.97 -25.46 10.92
CA GLU A 298 0.45 -25.44 10.56
C GLU A 298 1.07 -24.05 10.70
N GLN A 299 0.31 -23.00 10.38
CA GLN A 299 0.77 -21.60 10.41
C GLN A 299 0.09 -20.78 11.52
N GLY A 300 -0.85 -21.37 12.25
CA GLY A 300 -1.68 -20.68 13.24
C GLY A 300 -2.63 -19.62 12.66
N THR A 301 -2.85 -19.61 11.34
CA THR A 301 -3.71 -18.64 10.64
C THR A 301 -5.15 -19.12 10.51
N TRP A 302 -6.06 -18.24 10.09
CA TRP A 302 -7.37 -18.61 9.56
C TRP A 302 -7.37 -18.40 8.05
N ARG A 303 -7.69 -19.46 7.31
CA ARG A 303 -7.66 -19.49 5.85
C ARG A 303 -9.06 -19.37 5.29
N LEU A 304 -9.26 -18.34 4.48
CA LEU A 304 -10.38 -18.22 3.55
C LEU A 304 -9.97 -18.83 2.21
N MET A 305 -10.83 -19.67 1.63
CA MET A 305 -10.72 -20.12 0.26
C MET A 305 -12.06 -19.92 -0.44
N PHE A 306 -12.03 -19.52 -1.70
CA PHE A 306 -13.22 -19.47 -2.53
C PHE A 306 -12.84 -19.57 -4.01
N GLU A 307 -13.83 -19.91 -4.83
CA GLU A 307 -13.71 -19.89 -6.28
C GLU A 307 -14.50 -18.72 -6.86
N LEU A 308 -13.89 -18.04 -7.82
CA LEU A 308 -14.53 -17.02 -8.65
C LEU A 308 -14.66 -17.56 -10.08
N GLU A 309 -15.88 -17.59 -10.58
CA GLU A 309 -16.14 -17.61 -12.02
C GLU A 309 -16.43 -16.16 -12.47
N PRO A 310 -15.50 -15.52 -13.19
CA PRO A 310 -15.65 -14.11 -13.56
C PRO A 310 -16.79 -13.93 -14.57
N GLU A 311 -17.48 -12.79 -14.48
CA GLU A 311 -18.52 -12.46 -15.44
C GLU A 311 -17.89 -12.04 -16.78
N LYS A 312 -18.31 -12.68 -17.88
CA LYS A 312 -17.79 -12.40 -19.22
C LYS A 312 -17.99 -10.92 -19.58
N GLY A 313 -16.93 -10.27 -20.06
CA GLY A 313 -16.95 -8.87 -20.47
C GLY A 313 -16.88 -7.85 -19.33
N LYS A 314 -16.90 -8.27 -18.06
CA LYS A 314 -16.72 -7.39 -16.90
C LYS A 314 -15.33 -7.55 -16.29
N ASN A 315 -14.36 -6.84 -16.87
CA ASN A 315 -13.02 -6.67 -16.34
C ASN A 315 -12.79 -5.18 -16.03
N PRO A 316 -12.10 -4.84 -14.92
CA PRO A 316 -11.56 -5.74 -13.89
C PRO A 316 -12.65 -6.33 -12.98
N THR A 317 -12.34 -7.44 -12.30
CA THR A 317 -13.17 -8.00 -11.22
C THR A 317 -12.66 -7.51 -9.87
N GLU A 318 -13.47 -6.71 -9.18
CA GLU A 318 -13.22 -6.32 -7.80
C GLU A 318 -13.74 -7.39 -6.84
N LEU A 319 -12.94 -7.73 -5.83
CA LEU A 319 -13.26 -8.65 -4.76
C LEU A 319 -13.06 -8.00 -3.41
N ARG A 320 -13.90 -8.37 -2.45
CA ARG A 320 -13.74 -7.99 -1.04
C ARG A 320 -14.07 -9.17 -0.13
N ALA A 321 -13.29 -9.35 0.92
CA ALA A 321 -13.52 -10.37 1.92
C ALA A 321 -13.18 -9.89 3.34
N ILE A 322 -13.94 -10.37 4.33
CA ILE A 322 -13.70 -10.11 5.76
C ILE A 322 -14.12 -11.33 6.58
N LEU A 323 -13.38 -11.66 7.64
CA LEU A 323 -13.76 -12.73 8.58
C LEU A 323 -14.59 -12.18 9.74
N ARG A 324 -15.59 -12.95 10.15
CA ARG A 324 -16.49 -12.64 11.27
C ARG A 324 -16.71 -13.82 12.19
N SER A 325 -17.05 -13.53 13.45
CA SER A 325 -17.70 -14.48 14.35
C SER A 325 -18.97 -13.86 14.91
N GLY A 326 -20.13 -14.41 14.57
CA GLY A 326 -21.40 -13.78 14.91
C GLY A 326 -21.51 -12.38 14.31
N LYS A 327 -21.61 -11.35 15.17
CA LYS A 327 -21.67 -9.94 14.74
C LYS A 327 -20.30 -9.27 14.68
N ASP A 328 -19.29 -9.89 15.28
CA ASP A 328 -17.98 -9.28 15.45
C ASP A 328 -17.14 -9.41 14.18
N ILE A 329 -16.58 -8.29 13.74
CA ILE A 329 -15.56 -8.25 12.69
C ILE A 329 -14.25 -8.73 13.29
N LEU A 330 -13.70 -9.81 12.75
CA LEU A 330 -12.46 -10.39 13.25
C LEU A 330 -11.23 -9.88 12.52
N THR A 331 -11.37 -9.33 11.31
CA THR A 331 -10.23 -8.95 10.46
C THR A 331 -10.43 -7.59 9.80
N GLU A 332 -9.36 -7.04 9.24
CA GLU A 332 -9.46 -6.04 8.18
C GLU A 332 -10.20 -6.58 6.94
N SER A 333 -10.58 -5.67 6.06
CA SER A 333 -11.14 -5.99 4.75
C SER A 333 -10.03 -6.26 3.75
N TRP A 334 -9.92 -7.49 3.27
CA TRP A 334 -9.14 -7.80 2.09
C TRP A 334 -9.88 -7.28 0.86
N VAL A 335 -9.24 -6.44 0.06
CA VAL A 335 -9.78 -5.90 -1.20
C VAL A 335 -8.81 -6.22 -2.33
N TYR A 336 -9.29 -6.83 -3.39
CA TYR A 336 -8.43 -7.35 -4.45
C TYR A 336 -9.03 -7.08 -5.82
N GLN A 337 -8.17 -6.69 -6.76
CA GLN A 337 -8.56 -6.47 -8.15
C GLN A 337 -7.91 -7.54 -9.02
N TRP A 338 -8.72 -8.41 -9.59
CA TRP A 338 -8.27 -9.46 -10.49
C TRP A 338 -8.74 -9.18 -11.92
N ASN A 339 -7.92 -9.53 -12.92
CA ASN A 339 -8.33 -9.44 -14.32
C ASN A 339 -8.24 -10.82 -14.94
N THR A 340 -9.20 -11.09 -15.83
CA THR A 340 -9.07 -12.22 -16.74
C THR A 340 -7.76 -12.06 -17.54
N PRO A 341 -6.92 -13.11 -17.64
CA PRO A 341 -5.62 -13.07 -18.34
C PRO A 341 -5.68 -12.60 -19.79
#